data_AF-A0A957IMR6-F1
#
_entry.id   AF-A0A957IMR6-F1
#
_cell.length_a   1.000
_cell.length_b   1.000
_cell.length_c   1.000
_cell.angle_alpha   90.00
_cell.angle_beta   90.00
_cell.angle_gamma   90.00
#
_symmetry.space_group_name_H-M   'P 1'
#
loop_
_entity.id
_entity.type
_entity.pdbx_description
1 polymer ?
#
loop_
_entity_poly.entity_id
_entity_poly.type
_entity_poly.pdbx_seq_one_letter_code
_entity_poly.pdbx_strand_id
1 'polypeptide(L)'
;MDLTPYAGRWVALVQGQVAGVGYTPEEAQRLAQRNRPKERITLQFVEPSEAGTLVLPPLLERLRPFLADHDQPVYLVGGAVRDALLGKP
;
A
#
# COMPACT_ATOMS: atom_id res chain seq x y z
N MET A 1 4.42 2.36 -15.84
CA MET A 1 3.86 1.00 -15.89
C MET A 1 2.62 1.00 -15.02
N ASP A 2 1.50 0.50 -15.51
CA ASP A 2 0.30 0.36 -14.69
C ASP A 2 0.41 -0.93 -13.87
N LEU A 3 0.42 -0.81 -12.54
CA LEU A 3 0.51 -1.93 -11.59
C LEU A 3 -0.84 -2.29 -10.96
N THR A 4 -1.92 -1.58 -11.33
CA THR A 4 -3.30 -1.83 -10.88
C THR A 4 -3.72 -3.32 -10.89
N PRO A 5 -3.39 -4.18 -11.89
CA PRO A 5 -3.75 -5.60 -11.85
C PRO A 5 -3.06 -6.42 -10.73
N TYR A 6 -2.04 -5.86 -10.08
CA TYR A 6 -1.32 -6.45 -8.96
C TYR A 6 -1.73 -5.87 -7.61
N ALA A 7 -2.82 -5.09 -7.57
CA ALA A 7 -3.46 -4.59 -6.35
C ALA A 7 -3.50 -5.65 -5.23
N GLY A 8 -2.98 -5.29 -4.05
CA GLY A 8 -2.90 -6.17 -2.88
C GLY A 8 -1.80 -7.23 -2.93
N ARG A 9 -0.86 -7.14 -3.88
CA ARG A 9 0.28 -8.07 -4.01
C ARG A 9 1.62 -7.35 -3.92
N TRP A 10 2.62 -8.10 -3.49
CA TRP A 10 4.02 -7.72 -3.66
C TRP A 10 4.46 -7.97 -5.09
N VAL A 11 5.10 -6.98 -5.68
CA VAL A 11 5.63 -7.00 -7.04
C VAL A 11 7.13 -6.76 -6.96
N ALA A 12 7.88 -7.69 -7.54
CA ALA A 12 9.31 -7.60 -7.72
C ALA A 12 9.59 -7.07 -9.13
N LEU A 13 10.20 -5.88 -9.19
CA LEU A 13 10.53 -5.15 -10.39
C LEU A 13 12.01 -5.31 -10.73
N VAL A 14 12.31 -5.48 -12.01
CA VAL A 14 13.67 -5.51 -12.55
C VAL A 14 13.69 -4.58 -13.76
N GLN A 15 14.54 -3.54 -13.73
CA GLN A 15 14.60 -2.49 -14.76
C GLN A 15 13.23 -1.86 -15.10
N GLY A 16 12.34 -1.74 -14.10
CA GLY A 16 10.98 -1.21 -14.30
C GLY A 16 9.98 -2.17 -14.94
N GLN A 17 10.32 -3.47 -15.05
CA GLN A 17 9.42 -4.53 -15.50
C GLN A 17 9.11 -5.52 -14.37
N VAL A 18 7.91 -6.07 -14.35
CA VAL A 18 7.50 -7.09 -13.37
C VAL A 18 8.24 -8.39 -13.63
N ALA A 19 9.14 -8.76 -12.71
CA ALA A 19 9.89 -10.01 -12.75
C ALA A 19 9.32 -11.08 -11.83
N GLY A 20 8.54 -10.71 -10.80
CA GLY A 20 7.91 -11.63 -9.88
C GLY A 20 6.76 -11.00 -9.10
N VAL A 21 5.81 -11.82 -8.62
CA VAL A 21 4.66 -11.39 -7.81
C VAL A 21 4.42 -12.39 -6.70
N GLY A 22 3.91 -11.93 -5.55
CA GLY A 22 3.62 -12.78 -4.39
C GLY A 22 2.68 -12.10 -3.40
N TYR A 23 2.18 -12.87 -2.43
CA TYR A 23 1.44 -12.31 -1.29
C TYR A 23 2.37 -11.76 -0.22
N THR A 24 3.64 -12.19 -0.25
CA THR A 24 4.72 -11.70 0.63
C THR A 24 5.90 -11.16 -0.19
N PRO A 25 6.72 -10.28 0.40
CA PRO A 25 7.92 -9.77 -0.28
C PRO A 25 8.89 -10.91 -0.65
N GLU A 26 9.01 -11.93 0.19
CA GLU A 26 9.91 -13.07 -0.02
C GLU A 26 9.45 -13.97 -1.18
N GLU A 27 8.14 -14.11 -1.39
CA GLU A 27 7.57 -14.83 -2.54
C GLU A 27 7.85 -14.08 -3.85
N ALA A 28 7.57 -12.78 -3.87
CA ALA A 28 7.83 -11.94 -5.04
C ALA A 28 9.33 -11.93 -5.39
N GLN A 29 10.19 -11.85 -4.38
CA GLN A 29 11.65 -11.89 -4.56
C GLN A 29 12.11 -13.24 -5.11
N ARG A 30 11.69 -14.36 -4.51
CA ARG A 30 12.07 -15.70 -5.00
C ARG A 30 11.65 -15.91 -6.44
N LEU A 31 10.45 -15.45 -6.81
CA LEU A 31 9.97 -15.57 -8.19
C LEU A 31 10.79 -14.70 -9.16
N ALA A 32 11.09 -13.46 -8.78
CA ALA A 32 11.95 -12.59 -9.59
C ALA A 32 13.37 -13.11 -9.72
N GLN A 33 13.95 -13.67 -8.66
CA GLN A 33 15.31 -14.20 -8.68
C GLN A 33 15.42 -15.49 -9.51
N ARG A 34 14.35 -16.28 -9.57
CA ARG A 34 14.26 -17.41 -10.50
C ARG A 34 14.22 -16.97 -11.96
N ASN A 35 13.51 -15.88 -12.25
CA ASN A 35 13.37 -15.35 -13.61
C ASN A 35 14.59 -14.52 -14.07
N ARG A 36 15.22 -13.78 -13.15
CA ARG A 36 16.34 -12.85 -13.40
C ARG A 36 17.38 -12.93 -12.27
N PRO A 37 18.20 -13.99 -12.22
CA PRO A 37 19.09 -14.26 -11.08
C PRO A 37 20.24 -13.26 -10.89
N LYS A 38 20.62 -12.51 -11.93
CA LYS A 38 21.76 -11.59 -11.91
C LYS A 38 21.37 -10.11 -11.89
N GLU A 39 20.09 -9.80 -11.89
CA GLU A 39 19.61 -8.41 -11.96
C GLU A 39 19.19 -7.89 -10.58
N ARG A 40 19.27 -6.56 -10.41
CA ARG A 40 18.88 -5.90 -9.17
C ARG A 40 17.36 -5.86 -9.09
N ILE A 41 16.80 -6.55 -8.09
CA ILE A 41 15.36 -6.65 -7.84
C ILE A 41 14.94 -5.54 -6.87
N THR A 42 13.87 -4.82 -7.23
CA THR A 42 13.20 -3.86 -6.35
C THR A 42 11.84 -4.42 -5.95
N LEU A 43 11.57 -4.50 -4.65
CA LEU A 43 10.27 -4.95 -4.14
C LEU A 43 9.36 -3.75 -3.89
N GLN A 44 8.13 -3.85 -4.38
CA GLN A 44 7.09 -2.85 -4.19
C GLN A 44 5.77 -3.55 -3.84
N PHE A 45 5.14 -3.16 -2.74
CA PHE A 45 3.77 -3.54 -2.49
C PHE A 45 2.84 -2.64 -3.30
N VAL A 46 1.95 -3.24 -4.09
CA VAL A 46 0.95 -2.48 -4.83
C VAL A 46 -0.26 -2.34 -3.93
N GLU A 47 -0.43 -1.15 -3.37
CA GLU A 47 -1.65 -0.83 -2.63
C GLU A 47 -2.85 -1.00 -3.57
N PRO A 48 -3.88 -1.77 -3.16
CA PRO A 48 -5.10 -1.85 -3.94
C PRO A 48 -5.66 -0.43 -4.11
N SER A 49 -5.83 -0.01 -5.35
CA SER A 49 -6.37 1.31 -5.70
C SER A 49 -7.85 1.50 -5.30
N GLU A 50 -8.39 0.57 -4.51
CA GLU A 50 -9.76 0.58 -3.96
C GLU A 50 -9.80 0.85 -2.45
N ALA A 51 -8.69 1.27 -1.83
CA ALA A 51 -8.83 2.20 -0.72
C ALA A 51 -9.19 3.56 -1.33
N GLY A 52 -10.43 3.68 -1.83
CA GLY A 52 -10.99 4.97 -2.21
C GLY A 52 -10.71 5.97 -1.10
N THR A 53 -10.42 7.22 -1.46
CA THR A 53 -10.17 8.30 -0.51
C THR A 53 -11.12 8.14 0.67
N LEU A 54 -10.58 7.78 1.84
CA LEU A 54 -11.38 7.63 3.03
C LEU A 54 -12.05 8.98 3.25
N VAL A 55 -13.37 9.03 3.11
CA VAL A 55 -14.13 10.24 3.40
C VAL A 55 -14.15 10.34 4.91
N LEU A 56 -13.14 11.00 5.45
CA LEU A 56 -13.01 11.19 6.88
C LEU A 56 -14.10 12.19 7.33
N PRO A 57 -14.76 11.94 8.48
CA PRO A 57 -15.68 12.90 9.07
C PRO A 57 -15.04 14.30 9.20
N PRO A 58 -15.82 15.39 9.04
CA PRO A 58 -15.31 16.77 9.14
C PRO A 58 -14.64 17.11 10.48
N LEU A 59 -14.86 16.29 11.51
CA LEU A 59 -14.13 16.39 12.77
C LEU A 59 -12.66 16.01 12.62
N LEU A 60 -12.34 14.95 11.88
CA LEU A 60 -10.96 14.50 11.71
C LEU A 60 -10.13 15.48 10.86
N GLU A 61 -10.73 16.10 9.85
CA GLU A 61 -10.06 17.18 9.10
C GLU A 61 -9.72 18.39 10.01
N ARG A 62 -10.59 18.72 10.96
CA ARG A 62 -10.31 19.78 11.95
C ARG A 62 -9.23 19.40 12.96
N LEU A 63 -9.10 18.11 13.26
CA LEU A 63 -8.07 17.60 14.18
C LEU A 63 -6.72 17.40 13.48
N ARG A 64 -6.71 17.25 12.15
CA ARG A 64 -5.51 16.97 11.35
C ARG A 64 -4.31 17.90 11.65
N PRO A 65 -4.46 19.23 11.79
CA PRO A 65 -3.33 20.11 12.11
C PRO A 65 -2.72 19.80 13.48
N PHE A 66 -3.54 19.41 14.45
CA PHE A 66 -3.09 19.08 15.80
C PHE A 66 -2.41 17.71 15.86
N LEU A 67 -2.87 16.75 15.04
CA LEU A 67 -2.29 15.40 15.00
C LEU A 67 -1.01 15.34 14.15
N ALA A 68 -0.87 16.24 13.17
CA ALA A 68 0.29 16.30 12.28
C ALA A 68 1.50 17.03 12.89
N ASP A 69 1.32 17.78 13.98
CA ASP A 69 2.37 18.55 14.65
C ASP A 69 3.19 17.70 15.65
N HIS A 70 3.00 16.38 15.64
CA HIS A 70 3.73 15.46 16.49
C HIS A 70 4.88 14.80 15.73
N ASP A 71 6.07 14.73 16.37
CA ASP A 71 7.24 14.01 15.84
C ASP A 71 6.99 12.49 15.65
N GLN A 72 5.94 11.97 16.28
CA GLN A 72 5.53 10.57 16.15
C GLN A 72 4.31 10.45 15.23
N PRO A 73 4.31 9.47 14.30
CA PRO A 73 3.19 9.26 13.40
C PRO A 73 1.93 8.84 14.18
N VAL A 74 0.85 9.58 13.98
CA VAL A 74 -0.46 9.30 14.57
C VAL A 74 -1.30 8.48 13.58
N TYR A 75 -1.71 7.28 13.97
CA TYR A 75 -2.52 6.39 13.15
C TYR A 75 -3.97 6.35 13.62
N LEU A 76 -4.91 6.55 12.69
CA LEU A 76 -6.33 6.30 12.94
C LEU A 76 -6.57 4.78 12.88
N VAL A 77 -7.14 4.22 13.95
CA VAL A 77 -7.42 2.78 14.06
C VAL A 77 -8.84 2.53 14.57
N GLY A 78 -9.38 1.34 14.30
CA GLY A 78 -10.64 0.87 14.88
C GLY A 78 -11.90 1.36 14.14
N GLY A 79 -12.95 1.65 14.92
CA GLY A 79 -14.31 1.88 14.40
C GLY A 79 -14.39 2.98 13.34
N ALA A 80 -13.70 4.11 13.54
CA ALA A 80 -13.70 5.21 12.58
C ALA A 80 -13.15 4.82 11.19
N VAL A 81 -12.14 3.93 11.14
CA VAL A 81 -11.61 3.41 9.87
C VAL A 81 -12.63 2.48 9.21
N ARG A 82 -13.25 1.59 9.99
CA ARG A 82 -14.31 0.70 9.50
C ARG A 82 -15.49 1.50 8.95
N ASP A 83 -15.94 2.52 9.67
CA ASP A 83 -17.13 3.28 9.31
C ASP A 83 -16.85 4.13 8.05
N ALA A 84 -15.65 4.73 7.95
CA ALA A 84 -15.19 5.41 6.73
C ALA A 84 -15.06 4.45 5.52
N LEU A 85 -14.56 3.22 5.73
CA LEU A 85 -14.50 2.18 4.68
C LEU A 85 -15.88 1.70 4.24
N LEU A 86 -16.85 1.67 5.15
CA LEU A 86 -18.22 1.21 4.87
C LEU A 86 -19.15 2.36 4.42
N GLY A 87 -18.65 3.59 4.32
CA GLY A 87 -19.47 4.77 4.01
C GLY A 87 -20.55 5.04 5.05
N LYS A 88 -20.33 4.64 6.31
CA LYS A 88 -21.25 4.83 7.43
C LYS A 88 -20.80 6.04 8.26
N PRO A 89 -21.74 6.88 8.75
CA PRO A 89 -21.41 8.00 9.63
C PRO A 89 -20.88 7.54 10.99
#